data_AF-A0A4R9WJ77-F1
#
_entry.id   AF-A0A4R9WJ77-F1
#
_cell.length_a   1.000
_cell.length_b   1.000
_cell.length_c   1.000
_cell.angle_alpha   90.00
_cell.angle_beta   90.00
_cell.angle_gamma   90.00
#
_symmetry.space_group_name_H-M   'P 1'
#
loop_
_entity.id
_entity.type
_entity.pdbx_description
1 polymer ?
#
loop_
_entity_poly.entity_id
_entity_poly.type
_entity_poly.pdbx_seq_one_letter_code
_entity_poly.pdbx_strand_id
1 'polypeptide(L)' 'MTMKNLLQRFIEDESGATAIEYGLIVAVLSLAIVGGVGKAADAIQWLFSDNNSRLANAFAQH' A
#
# COMPACT_ATOMS: atom_id res chain seq x y z
N MET A 1 -25.03 -16.87 34.64
CA MET A 1 -25.15 -16.56 33.21
C MET A 1 -25.15 -17.89 32.45
N THR A 2 -26.25 -18.25 31.81
CA THR A 2 -26.41 -19.57 31.16
C THR A 2 -25.69 -19.58 29.81
N MET A 3 -25.21 -20.74 29.33
CA MET A 3 -24.53 -20.89 28.01
C MET A 3 -25.30 -20.23 26.87
N LYS A 4 -26.63 -20.30 26.93
CA LYS A 4 -27.54 -19.66 25.97
C LYS A 4 -27.32 -18.14 25.84
N ASN A 5 -27.04 -17.46 26.95
CA ASN A 5 -26.79 -16.02 26.98
C ASN A 5 -25.38 -15.64 26.49
N LEU A 6 -24.41 -16.56 26.58
CA LEU A 6 -23.06 -16.34 26.03
C LEU A 6 -23.06 -16.46 24.51
N LEU A 7 -23.77 -17.47 23.97
CA LEU A 7 -23.94 -17.65 22.53
C LEU A 7 -24.70 -16.50 21.88
N GLN A 8 -25.72 -15.97 22.54
CA GLN A 8 -26.51 -14.84 22.04
C GLN A 8 -25.67 -13.55 21.94
N ARG A 9 -24.85 -13.26 22.97
CA ARG A 9 -23.91 -12.12 22.96
C ARG A 9 -22.79 -12.27 21.93
N PHE A 10 -22.36 -13.49 21.62
CA PHE A 10 -21.34 -13.74 20.59
C PHE A 10 -21.91 -13.55 19.17
N ILE A 11 -23.17 -13.90 18.95
CA ILE A 11 -23.87 -13.66 17.67
C ILE A 11 -24.16 -12.15 17.48
N GLU A 12 -24.42 -11.42 18.58
CA GLU A 12 -24.62 -9.97 18.58
C GLU A 12 -23.30 -9.16 18.53
N ASP A 13 -22.14 -9.81 18.57
CA ASP A 13 -20.83 -9.14 18.56
C ASP A 13 -20.38 -8.80 17.14
N GLU A 14 -20.64 -7.56 16.71
CA GLU A 14 -20.19 -7.02 15.43
C GLU A 14 -18.75 -6.50 15.44
N SER A 15 -18.04 -6.54 16.59
CA SER A 15 -16.66 -6.05 16.68
C SER A 15 -15.70 -6.83 15.77
N GLY A 16 -16.00 -8.12 15.53
CA GLY A 16 -15.30 -8.94 14.55
C GLY A 16 -15.61 -8.58 13.10
N ALA A 17 -16.83 -8.14 12.80
CA ALA A 17 -17.22 -7.67 11.48
C ALA A 17 -16.53 -6.35 11.13
N THR A 18 -16.41 -5.43 12.10
CA THR A 18 -15.67 -4.17 11.93
C THR A 18 -14.17 -4.41 11.67
N ALA A 19 -13.56 -5.41 12.32
CA ALA A 19 -12.16 -5.78 12.06
C ALA A 19 -11.93 -6.30 10.62
N ILE A 20 -12.91 -6.99 10.05
CA ILE A 20 -12.84 -7.48 8.66
C ILE A 20 -12.97 -6.32 7.67
N GLU A 21 -13.85 -5.34 7.94
CA GLU A 21 -14.03 -4.17 7.07
C GLU A 21 -12.76 -3.30 7.01
N TYR A 22 -12.20 -2.95 8.17
CA TYR A 22 -10.94 -2.20 8.20
C TYR A 22 -9.77 -3.04 7.66
N GLY A 23 -9.78 -4.36 7.88
CA GLY A 23 -8.82 -5.28 7.29
C GLY A 23 -8.85 -5.28 5.75
N LEU A 24 -10.05 -5.24 5.16
CA LEU A 24 -10.22 -5.18 3.70
C LEU A 24 -9.73 -3.85 3.12
N ILE A 25 -10.03 -2.72 3.79
CA ILE A 25 -9.54 -1.40 3.38
C ILE A 25 -8.00 -1.37 3.39
N VAL A 26 -7.37 -1.87 4.46
CA VAL A 26 -5.91 -1.94 4.57
C VAL A 26 -5.30 -2.85 3.51
N ALA A 27 -5.94 -3.99 3.19
CA ALA A 27 -5.47 -4.89 2.16
C ALA A 27 -5.46 -4.23 0.77
N VAL A 28 -6.56 -3.55 0.39
CA VAL A 28 -6.65 -2.84 -0.89
C VAL A 28 -5.68 -1.68 -0.98
N LEU A 29 -5.54 -0.88 0.08
CA LEU A 29 -4.57 0.21 0.13
C LEU A 29 -3.14 -0.30 0.01
N SER A 30 -2.82 -1.39 0.70
CA SER A 30 -1.49 -2.01 0.65
C SER A 30 -1.16 -2.50 -0.77
N LEU A 31 -2.10 -3.14 -1.44
CA LEU A 31 -1.93 -3.58 -2.84
C LEU A 31 -1.73 -2.39 -3.80
N ALA A 32 -2.48 -1.31 -3.62
CA ALA A 32 -2.33 -0.10 -4.43
C ALA A 32 -0.95 0.56 -4.24
N ILE A 33 -0.48 0.65 -2.99
CA ILE A 33 0.85 1.18 -2.66
C ILE A 33 1.95 0.31 -3.26
N VAL A 34 1.91 -1.00 -3.03
CA VAL A 34 2.92 -1.94 -3.54
C VAL A 34 2.95 -1.92 -5.08
N GLY A 35 1.79 -1.88 -5.73
CA GLY A 35 1.70 -1.78 -7.19
C GLY A 35 2.20 -0.46 -7.78
N GLY A 36 2.11 0.64 -7.01
CA GLY A 36 2.50 1.98 -7.45
C GLY A 36 3.96 2.35 -7.15
N VAL A 37 4.48 1.93 -6.00
CA VAL A 37 5.81 2.32 -5.50
C VAL A 37 6.93 1.93 -6.46
N GLY A 38 6.90 0.72 -7.01
CA GLY A 38 7.92 0.27 -7.98
C GLY A 38 7.97 1.18 -9.21
N LYS A 39 6.82 1.48 -9.81
CA LYS A 39 6.74 2.35 -10.99
C LYS A 39 7.19 3.78 -10.71
N ALA A 40 6.86 4.30 -9.52
CA ALA A 40 7.32 5.62 -9.10
C ALA A 40 8.84 5.66 -8.94
N ALA A 41 9.44 4.62 -8.33
CA ALA A 41 10.88 4.50 -8.18
C ALA A 41 11.58 4.43 -9.55
N ASP A 42 11.08 3.62 -10.47
CA ASP A 42 11.62 3.50 -11.83
C ASP A 42 11.58 4.84 -12.58
N ALA A 43 10.46 5.57 -12.48
CA ALA A 43 10.30 6.88 -13.11
C ALA A 43 11.29 7.91 -12.56
N ILE A 44 11.51 7.91 -11.23
CA ILE A 44 12.50 8.76 -10.57
C ILE A 44 13.92 8.39 -11.03
N GLN A 45 14.26 7.10 -11.07
CA GLN A 45 15.58 6.65 -11.51
C GLN A 45 15.85 7.04 -12.96
N TRP A 46 14.85 6.89 -13.84
CA TRP A 46 14.96 7.29 -15.24
C TRP A 46 15.20 8.81 -15.37
N LEU A 47 14.44 9.63 -14.65
CA LEU A 47 14.58 11.08 -14.66
C LEU A 47 16.00 11.52 -14.27
N PHE A 48 16.56 10.95 -13.20
CA PHE A 48 17.91 11.31 -12.76
C PHE A 48 19.00 10.75 -13.68
N SER A 49 18.83 9.53 -14.20
CA SER A 49 19.78 8.93 -15.13
C SER A 49 19.88 9.71 -16.44
N ASP A 50 18.74 10.14 -17.00
CA ASP A 50 18.72 10.93 -18.24
C ASP A 50 19.43 12.27 -18.06
N ASN A 51 19.10 13.00 -16.98
CA ASN A 51 19.77 14.26 -16.68
C ASN A 51 21.28 14.08 -16.48
N ASN A 52 21.71 13.05 -15.76
CA ASN A 52 23.14 12.78 -15.56
C ASN A 52 23.86 12.48 -16.87
N SER A 53 23.24 11.71 -17.77
CA SER A 53 23.75 11.44 -19.12
C SER A 53 23.91 12.73 -19.92
N ARG A 54 22.89 13.60 -19.90
CA ARG A 54 22.92 14.89 -20.61
C ARG A 54 24.02 15.81 -20.08
N LEU A 55 24.21 15.87 -18.76
CA LEU A 55 25.30 16.64 -18.14
C LEU A 55 26.67 16.10 -18.60
N ALA A 56 26.89 14.79 -18.53
CA ALA A 56 28.15 14.18 -18.96
C ALA A 56 28.47 14.46 -20.44
N ASN A 57 27.46 14.37 -21.31
CA ASN A 57 27.61 14.69 -22.73
C ASN A 57 27.95 16.17 -22.97
N ALA A 58 27.36 17.09 -22.20
CA ALA A 58 27.65 18.52 -22.32
C ALA A 58 29.11 18.85 -21.96
N PHE A 59 29.67 18.18 -20.94
CA PHE A 59 31.07 18.34 -20.56
C PHE A 59 32.05 17.62 -21.49
N ALA A 60 31.62 16.57 -22.19
CA ALA A 60 32.46 15.84 -23.14
C ALA A 60 32.62 16.55 -24.49
N GLN A 61 31.76 17.52 -24.81
CA GLN A 61 31.79 18.30 -26.06
C GLN A 61 32.62 19.58 -25.97
N HIS A 62 33.24 19.85 -24.81
CA HIS A 62 34.20 20.93 -24.56
C HIS A 62 35.56 20.36 -24.18
#